data_AF-A0A6P1ELE3-F1
#
_entry.id   AF-A0A6P1ELE3-F1
#
_cell.length_a   1.000
_cell.length_b   1.000
_cell.length_c   1.000
_cell.angle_alpha   90.00
_cell.angle_beta   90.00
_cell.angle_gamma   90.00
#
_symmetry.space_group_name_H-M   'P 1'
#
loop_
_entity.id
_entity.type
_entity.pdbx_description
1 polymer ?
#
loop_
_entity_poly.entity_id
_entity_poly.type
_entity_poly.pdbx_seq_one_letter_code
_entity_poly.pdbx_strand_id
1 'polypeptide(L)'
;MKGISLRQLSLLNGYRNQNSLAKALHRPYPLAEALIAEALGFPTADIWPSRYGPDGRPNRRRGPAVLLPPDAKPSRLRGRRNQEKEAS
;
A
#
# COMPACT_ATOMS: atom_id res chain seq x y z
N MET A 1 5.13 7.66 -25.17
CA MET A 1 5.24 7.36 -23.72
C MET A 1 3.83 7.30 -23.14
N LYS A 2 3.36 6.14 -22.68
CA LYS A 2 2.04 6.03 -22.06
C LYS A 2 2.19 6.44 -20.59
N GLY A 3 1.91 7.70 -20.28
CA GLY A 3 1.79 8.15 -18.90
C GLY A 3 0.57 7.49 -18.25
N ILE A 4 0.79 6.43 -17.48
CA ILE A 4 -0.29 5.84 -16.67
C ILE A 4 -0.53 6.80 -15.49
N SER A 5 -1.76 7.29 -15.35
CA SER A 5 -2.13 8.12 -14.21
C SER A 5 -2.25 7.29 -12.93
N LEU A 6 -1.98 7.87 -11.76
CA LEU A 6 -2.15 7.22 -10.45
C LEU A 6 -3.57 6.65 -10.26
N ARG A 7 -4.57 7.33 -10.82
CA ARG A 7 -5.97 6.89 -10.84
C ARG A 7 -6.14 5.59 -11.61
N GLN A 8 -5.57 5.52 -12.80
CA GLN A 8 -5.63 4.34 -13.66
C GLN A 8 -4.85 3.17 -13.05
N LEU A 9 -3.67 3.44 -12.48
CA LEU A 9 -2.88 2.46 -11.76
C LEU A 9 -3.64 1.87 -10.55
N SER A 10 -4.39 2.70 -9.82
CA SER A 10 -5.22 2.25 -8.69
C SER A 10 -6.30 1.27 -9.15
N LEU A 11 -6.97 1.56 -10.27
CA LEU A 11 -8.02 0.70 -10.81
C LEU A 11 -7.46 -0.62 -11.34
N LEU A 12 -6.34 -0.58 -12.06
CA LEU A 12 -5.68 -1.78 -12.58
C LEU A 12 -5.26 -2.75 -11.47
N ASN A 13 -4.95 -2.24 -10.28
CA ASN A 13 -4.54 -3.03 -9.13
C ASN A 13 -5.69 -3.35 -8.16
N GLY A 14 -6.95 -3.12 -8.56
CA GLY A 14 -8.12 -3.52 -7.79
C GLY A 14 -8.40 -2.68 -6.54
N TYR A 15 -7.83 -1.46 -6.44
CA TYR A 15 -8.17 -0.56 -5.34
C TYR A 15 -9.59 0.00 -5.52
N ARG A 16 -10.43 -0.17 -4.49
CA ARG A 16 -11.79 0.42 -4.43
C ARG A 16 -11.80 1.94 -4.56
N ASN A 17 -10.72 2.61 -4.15
CA ASN A 17 -10.59 4.05 -4.21
C ASN A 17 -9.40 4.44 -5.08
N GLN A 18 -9.67 5.28 -6.08
CA GLN A 18 -8.74 5.83 -7.06
C GLN A 18 -7.68 6.75 -6.44
N ASN A 19 -7.96 7.33 -5.26
CA ASN A 19 -7.01 8.17 -4.52
C ASN A 19 -6.13 7.38 -3.53
N SER A 20 -6.26 6.04 -3.50
CA SER A 20 -5.48 5.22 -2.56
C SER A 20 -3.98 5.34 -2.80
N LEU A 21 -3.56 5.34 -4.07
CA LEU A 21 -2.14 5.51 -4.43
C LEU A 21 -1.67 6.95 -4.24
N ALA A 22 -2.52 7.95 -4.44
CA ALA A 22 -2.16 9.35 -4.18
C ALA A 22 -1.75 9.60 -2.72
N LYS A 23 -2.30 8.83 -1.77
CA LYS A 23 -1.91 8.90 -0.35
C LYS A 23 -0.44 8.53 -0.11
N ALA A 24 0.17 7.73 -0.98
CA ALA A 24 1.58 7.33 -0.88
C ALA A 24 2.53 8.52 -0.99
N LEU A 25 2.16 9.53 -1.78
CA LEU A 25 2.95 10.75 -1.94
C LEU A 25 3.08 11.51 -0.62
N HIS A 26 1.98 11.62 0.12
CA HIS A 26 1.92 12.39 1.37
C HIS A 26 2.25 11.57 2.62
N ARG A 27 1.97 10.26 2.64
CA ARG A 27 2.17 9.40 3.82
C ARG A 27 2.85 8.09 3.41
N PRO A 28 3.69 7.49 4.29
CA PRO A 28 4.35 6.23 4.01
C PRO A 28 3.32 5.13 3.75
N TYR A 29 3.32 4.60 2.53
CA TYR A 29 2.43 3.51 2.12
C TYR A 29 3.17 2.51 1.23
N PRO A 30 3.93 1.57 1.83
CA PRO A 30 4.89 0.73 1.09
C PRO A 30 4.30 -0.07 -0.07
N LEU A 31 3.06 -0.58 0.06
CA LEU A 31 2.37 -1.29 -1.02
C LEU A 31 2.07 -0.40 -2.21
N ALA A 32 1.62 0.84 -1.96
CA ALA A 32 1.32 1.80 -3.00
C ALA A 32 2.60 2.38 -3.63
N GLU A 33 3.61 2.64 -2.81
CA GLU A 33 4.93 3.09 -3.25
C GLU A 33 5.58 2.06 -4.19
N ALA A 34 5.54 0.77 -3.84
CA ALA A 34 6.03 -0.31 -4.71
C ALA A 34 5.31 -0.36 -6.06
N LEU A 35 3.99 -0.23 -6.05
CA LEU A 35 3.18 -0.21 -7.28
C LEU A 35 3.53 0.95 -8.21
N ILE A 36 3.71 2.14 -7.63
CA ILE A 36 4.09 3.34 -8.39
C ILE A 36 5.49 3.17 -8.95
N ALA A 37 6.41 2.61 -8.16
CA ALA A 37 7.78 2.35 -8.57
C ALA A 37 7.83 1.34 -9.74
N GLU A 38 7.07 0.25 -9.64
CA GLU A 38 6.90 -0.75 -10.70
C GLU A 38 6.33 -0.13 -11.98
N ALA A 39 5.30 0.71 -11.86
CA ALA A 39 4.70 1.40 -13.00
C ALA A 39 5.67 2.38 -13.69
N LEU A 40 6.61 2.94 -12.94
CA LEU A 40 7.65 3.82 -13.45
C LEU A 40 8.90 3.06 -13.92
N GLY A 41 9.04 1.77 -13.56
CA GLY A 41 10.23 0.97 -13.82
C GLY A 41 11.44 1.32 -12.97
N PHE A 42 11.23 1.98 -11.82
CA PHE A 42 12.29 2.36 -10.90
C PHE A 42 12.21 1.58 -9.58
N PRO A 43 13.33 1.41 -8.87
CA PRO A 43 13.33 0.95 -7.49
C PRO A 43 12.54 1.92 -6.60
N THR A 44 11.80 1.39 -5.63
CA THR A 44 11.07 2.23 -4.67
C THR A 44 12.01 3.11 -3.83
N ALA A 45 13.23 2.63 -3.57
CA ALA A 45 14.26 3.38 -2.86
C ALA A 45 14.78 4.59 -3.65
N ASP A 46 14.76 4.55 -4.99
CA ASP A 46 15.18 5.68 -5.82
C ASP A 46 14.17 6.83 -5.79
N ILE A 47 12.88 6.49 -5.71
CA ILE A 47 11.80 7.48 -5.64
C ILE A 47 11.65 8.04 -4.22
N TRP A 48 11.80 7.19 -3.19
CA TRP A 48 11.67 7.57 -1.78
C TRP A 48 12.90 7.18 -0.95
N PRO A 49 14.07 7.79 -1.20
CA PRO A 49 15.31 7.43 -0.50
C PRO A 49 15.24 7.70 1.01
N SER A 50 14.43 8.66 1.45
CA SER A 50 14.22 8.93 2.87
C SER A 50 13.36 7.89 3.60
N ARG A 51 12.60 7.07 2.86
CA ARG A 51 11.67 6.08 3.43
C ARG A 51 12.19 4.65 3.37
N TYR A 52 13.16 4.38 2.50
CA TYR A 52 13.70 3.04 2.26
C TYR A 52 15.20 3.00 2.60
N GLY A 53 15.65 1.87 3.15
CA GLY A 53 17.07 1.62 3.35
C GLY A 53 17.77 1.13 2.07
N PRO A 54 19.11 0.98 2.10
CA PRO A 54 19.90 0.47 0.97
C PRO A 54 19.45 -0.92 0.49
N ASP A 55 18.79 -1.71 1.34
CA ASP A 55 18.24 -3.02 1.00
C ASP A 55 16.90 -2.96 0.23
N GLY A 56 16.40 -1.77 -0.13
CA GLY A 56 15.08 -1.60 -0.74
C GLY A 56 13.92 -1.94 0.19
N ARG A 57 14.18 -2.06 1.50
CA ARG A 57 13.17 -2.31 2.53
C ARG A 57 12.67 -0.99 3.12
N PRO A 58 11.35 -0.86 3.38
CA PRO A 58 10.83 0.34 4.00
C PRO A 58 11.35 0.43 5.44
N ASN A 59 11.90 1.59 5.81
CA ASN A 59 12.38 1.90 7.17
C ASN A 59 11.21 2.13 8.16
N ARG A 60 10.02 1.67 7.81
CA ARG A 60 8.88 1.73 8.72
C ARG A 60 9.10 0.66 9.76
N ARG A 61 9.29 1.07 11.01
CA ARG A 61 9.09 0.16 12.16
C ARG A 61 7.67 -0.38 12.00
N ARG A 62 7.53 -1.65 11.57
CA ARG A 62 6.24 -2.35 11.68
C ARG A 62 5.84 -2.12 13.13
N GLY A 63 4.66 -1.53 13.35
CA GLY A 63 4.13 -1.39 14.70
C GLY A 63 4.25 -2.74 15.39
N PRO A 64 4.48 -2.77 16.71
CA PRO A 64 4.69 -4.03 17.42
C PRO A 64 3.65 -5.02 16.92
N ALA A 65 4.12 -6.18 16.43
CA ALA A 65 3.21 -7.28 16.18
C ALA A 65 2.37 -7.35 17.43
N VAL A 66 1.05 -7.12 17.31
CA VAL A 66 0.16 -7.16 18.46
C VAL A 66 0.58 -8.44 19.18
N LEU A 67 1.05 -8.32 20.43
CA LEU A 67 1.41 -9.47 21.23
C LEU A 67 0.08 -10.13 21.56
N LEU A 68 -0.49 -10.83 20.58
CA LEU A 68 -1.56 -11.76 20.84
C LEU A 68 -0.92 -12.78 21.78
N PRO A 69 -1.56 -13.07 22.93
CA PRO A 69 -1.21 -14.25 23.69
C PRO A 69 -1.16 -15.46 22.74
N PRO A 70 -0.26 -16.43 22.95
CA PRO A 70 -0.13 -17.60 22.07
C PRO A 70 -1.47 -18.33 21.83
N ASP A 71 -2.41 -18.23 22.78
CA ASP A 71 -3.73 -18.88 22.72
C ASP A 71 -4.86 -17.97 22.18
N ALA A 72 -4.58 -16.71 21.83
CA ALA A 72 -5.61 -15.80 21.36
C ALA A 72 -6.00 -16.10 19.91
N LYS A 73 -7.19 -16.71 19.73
CA LYS A 73 -7.80 -16.90 18.40
C LYS A 73 -7.99 -15.55 17.72
N PRO A 74 -7.54 -15.37 16.46
CA PRO A 74 -7.73 -14.10 15.76
C PRO A 74 -9.23 -13.79 15.72
N SER A 75 -9.59 -12.61 16.25
CA SER A 75 -11.00 -12.20 16.38
C SER A 75 -11.78 -12.47 15.09
N ARG A 76 -12.87 -13.25 15.21
CA ARG A 76 -13.79 -13.59 14.11
C ARG A 76 -14.41 -12.35 13.45
N LEU A 77 -14.31 -11.18 14.09
CA LEU A 77 -14.78 -9.89 13.57
C LEU A 77 -13.89 -9.31 12.46
N ARG A 78 -12.71 -9.90 12.21
CA ARG A 78 -11.78 -9.39 11.17
C ARG A 78 -12.28 -9.62 9.73
N GLY A 79 -13.42 -10.30 9.55
CA GLY A 79 -14.01 -10.68 8.25
C GLY A 79 -15.16 -9.82 7.73
N ARG A 80 -15.33 -8.55 8.12
CA ARG A 80 -16.42 -7.69 7.59
C ARG A 80 -16.02 -6.27 7.24
N ARG A 81 -15.04 -6.09 6.35
CA ARG A 81 -14.82 -4.80 5.68
C ARG A 81 -14.54 -5.04 4.20
N ASN A 82 -15.59 -5.17 3.41
CA ASN A 82 -15.64 -4.86 1.96
C ASN A 82 -17.02 -5.25 1.38
N GLN A 83 -18.08 -4.66 1.92
CA GLN A 83 -19.43 -4.65 1.35
C GLN A 83 -19.85 -3.18 1.37
N GLU A 84 -19.44 -2.42 0.36
CA GLU A 84 -20.08 -1.18 -0.10
C GLU A 84 -19.16 -0.51 -1.13
N LYS A 85 -19.60 -0.61 -2.39
CA LYS A 85 -19.39 0.28 -3.55
C LYS A 85 -19.47 -0.55 -4.84
N GLU A 86 -20.61 -1.20 -5.00
CA GLU A 86 -21.29 -1.29 -6.30
C GLU A 86 -22.59 -0.50 -6.12
N ALA A 87 -22.62 0.69 -6.72
CA ALA A 87 -23.77 1.55 -6.97
C ALA A 87 -23.21 2.61 -7.91
N SER A 88 -23.72 2.87 -9.11
CA SER A 88 -24.96 2.46 -9.77
C SER A 88 -24.75 2.54 -11.28
#